data_AF-H1VGE8-F1
#
_entry.id   AF-H1VGE8-F1
#
_cell.length_a   1.000
_cell.length_b   1.000
_cell.length_c   1.000
_cell.angle_alpha   90.00
_cell.angle_beta   90.00
_cell.angle_gamma   90.00
#
_symmetry.space_group_name_H-M   'P 1'
#
loop_
_entity.id
_entity.type
_entity.pdbx_description
1 polymer ?
#
loop_
_entity_poly.entity_id
_entity_poly.type
_entity_poly.pdbx_seq_one_letter_code
_entity_poly.pdbx_strand_id
1 'polypeptide(L)'
;MAELVDEKEKVRAFGQLQLQHLETVFKSKAVRQFIEGIEDWEDNLKTLKTFQNERQILIGIWGETGLGKSSLINALLGYRIVPTSQSSACTAAVCIFGYNNDTAGGNKFRAIITFKSWDTVKTELDALKKEQADLEDMRSLFENDPTSDFSGQYAEVERSIQSIMSWSGLSDAFIRKSSPEQILQNAKSLATDIFPNGKADNTGNHQEHIVAASERAFIRLLRQYVDSANKSSAPKYWPLVEKVKAFVDSPILRNGIKLVDLPGTSDAFGFRGEIAHSYQDRLDKVIVVTPATRAADNKAAADFILSENQTTQLDMDGMLKDESICVVVTKIDSMNCDTAETEFPTHDIVEKVDVLAEIEDALAEMEQHGNMVQDDGEDSKNVPLAGRKRANADQATCRAAKKQRLGSGNTDTNGKQERMDELQYQRDFIRSELKYLCIQERNKELKRKIKETLLDPSKRINVAEESVVAVSSVYPVSSEAFMELQKTPSIDGFPDVNSTGIPDLKAWLYRISLPYRQEWADADIHHIQVLIDAADGWTQANVTDLPRLSKSEVVSLQVRLDGLMKELGT
;
A
#
# COMPACT_ATOMS: atom_id res chain seq x y z
N MET A 1 13.86 -19.31 -14.56
CA MET A 1 13.50 -17.95 -15.03
C MET A 1 14.12 -16.88 -14.14
N ALA A 2 13.79 -16.80 -12.84
CA ALA A 2 14.32 -15.76 -11.96
C ALA A 2 15.87 -15.68 -11.95
N GLU A 3 16.57 -16.80 -11.78
CA GLU A 3 18.04 -16.83 -11.80
C GLU A 3 18.63 -16.28 -13.11
N LEU A 4 18.03 -16.62 -14.26
CA LEU A 4 18.45 -16.11 -15.57
C LEU A 4 18.28 -14.59 -15.67
N VAL A 5 17.16 -14.05 -15.17
CA VAL A 5 16.91 -12.60 -15.15
C VAL A 5 17.93 -11.91 -14.26
N ASP A 6 18.22 -12.47 -13.09
CA ASP A 6 19.20 -11.89 -12.16
C ASP A 6 20.62 -11.90 -12.75
N GLU A 7 21.01 -12.95 -13.48
CA GLU A 7 22.28 -12.95 -14.23
C GLU A 7 22.29 -11.90 -15.34
N LYS A 8 21.22 -11.76 -16.13
CA LYS A 8 21.11 -10.70 -17.15
C LYS A 8 21.21 -9.30 -16.54
N GLU A 9 20.59 -9.06 -15.39
CA GLU A 9 20.70 -7.77 -14.69
C GLU A 9 22.12 -7.50 -14.17
N LYS A 10 22.85 -8.51 -13.71
CA LYS A 10 24.27 -8.37 -13.35
C LYS A 10 25.11 -7.97 -14.55
N VAL A 11 24.88 -8.60 -15.71
CA VAL A 11 25.58 -8.28 -16.98
C VAL A 11 25.28 -6.84 -17.40
N ARG A 12 24.01 -6.45 -17.39
CA ARG A 12 23.56 -5.08 -17.64
C ARG A 12 24.26 -4.08 -16.72
N ALA A 13 24.28 -4.33 -15.41
CA ALA A 13 24.92 -3.44 -14.42
C ALA A 13 26.43 -3.31 -14.67
N PHE A 14 27.08 -4.42 -15.02
CA PHE A 14 28.49 -4.41 -15.41
C PHE A 14 28.73 -3.57 -16.67
N GLY A 15 27.92 -3.76 -17.72
CA GLY A 15 28.01 -2.97 -18.95
C GLY A 15 27.77 -1.47 -18.72
N GLN A 16 26.82 -1.11 -17.86
CA GLN A 16 26.58 0.29 -17.46
C GLN A 16 27.79 0.91 -16.77
N LEU A 17 28.47 0.16 -15.89
CA LEU A 17 29.70 0.63 -15.23
C LEU A 17 30.80 0.92 -16.26
N GLN A 18 30.91 0.11 -17.31
CA GLN A 18 31.87 0.35 -18.39
C GLN A 18 31.52 1.59 -19.20
N LEU A 19 30.24 1.78 -19.55
CA LEU A 19 29.80 3.00 -20.23
C LEU A 19 30.09 4.26 -19.41
N GLN A 20 29.95 4.22 -18.08
CA GLN A 20 30.33 5.34 -17.21
C GLN A 20 31.84 5.63 -17.25
N HIS A 21 32.67 4.59 -17.33
CA HIS A 21 34.12 4.76 -17.50
C HIS A 21 34.45 5.39 -18.86
N LEU A 22 33.87 4.86 -19.94
CA LEU A 22 34.04 5.39 -21.31
C LEU A 22 33.56 6.85 -21.41
N GLU A 23 32.39 7.17 -20.86
CA GLU A 23 31.86 8.53 -20.78
C GLU A 23 32.85 9.48 -20.07
N THR A 24 33.53 9.00 -19.03
CA THR A 24 34.54 9.78 -18.30
C THR A 24 35.79 10.02 -19.15
N VAL A 25 36.26 9.01 -19.88
CA VAL A 25 37.39 9.13 -20.81
C VAL A 25 37.07 10.12 -21.95
N PHE A 26 35.87 10.00 -22.53
CA PHE A 26 35.40 10.81 -23.64
C PHE A 26 35.01 12.25 -23.27
N LYS A 27 34.93 12.61 -21.98
CA LYS A 27 34.75 14.01 -21.55
C LYS A 27 35.96 14.90 -21.85
N SER A 28 37.15 14.34 -22.06
CA SER A 28 38.34 15.13 -22.37
C SER A 28 38.24 15.80 -23.74
N LYS A 29 38.36 17.14 -23.81
CA LYS A 29 38.35 17.88 -25.07
C LYS A 29 39.43 17.43 -26.06
N ALA A 30 40.58 16.98 -25.56
CA ALA A 30 41.67 16.48 -26.39
C ALA A 30 41.28 15.16 -27.10
N VAL A 31 40.41 14.36 -26.50
CA VAL A 31 39.95 13.07 -27.04
C VAL A 31 38.82 13.28 -28.05
N ARG A 32 37.87 14.17 -27.72
CA ARG A 32 36.69 14.44 -28.55
C ARG A 32 37.00 14.92 -29.97
N GLN A 33 38.10 15.65 -30.15
CA GLN A 33 38.47 16.20 -31.47
C GLN A 33 38.84 15.15 -32.50
N PHE A 34 39.15 13.92 -32.06
CA PHE A 34 39.59 12.85 -32.95
C PHE A 34 38.58 11.72 -33.13
N ILE A 35 37.37 11.86 -32.56
CA ILE A 35 36.32 10.85 -32.64
C ILE A 35 35.19 11.39 -33.51
N GLU A 36 35.11 10.89 -34.75
CA GLU A 36 33.99 11.14 -35.64
C GLU A 36 32.77 10.33 -35.16
N GLY A 37 31.61 10.99 -35.02
CA GLY A 37 30.38 10.36 -34.52
C GLY A 37 30.23 10.31 -32.98
N ILE A 38 31.07 11.04 -32.22
CA ILE A 38 30.95 11.08 -30.75
C ILE A 38 29.65 11.70 -30.26
N GLU A 39 29.09 12.65 -31.01
CA GLU A 39 27.80 13.28 -30.68
C GLU A 39 26.66 12.24 -30.73
N ASP A 40 26.62 11.41 -31.79
CA ASP A 40 25.64 10.33 -31.93
C ASP A 40 25.76 9.30 -30.80
N TRP A 41 27.00 8.99 -30.37
CA TRP A 41 27.24 8.10 -29.23
C TRP A 41 26.74 8.70 -27.91
N GLU A 42 26.99 9.98 -27.67
CA GLU A 42 26.50 10.68 -26.47
C GLU A 42 24.96 10.75 -26.46
N ASP A 43 24.33 10.94 -27.61
CA ASP A 43 22.88 10.96 -27.75
C ASP A 43 22.26 9.57 -27.56
N ASN A 44 22.90 8.51 -28.07
CA ASN A 44 22.52 7.13 -27.78
C ASN A 44 22.69 6.79 -26.29
N LEU A 45 23.76 7.27 -25.64
CA LEU A 45 23.96 7.09 -24.21
C LEU A 45 22.89 7.83 -23.38
N LYS A 46 22.53 9.06 -23.76
CA LYS A 46 21.41 9.79 -23.14
C LYS A 46 20.10 9.03 -23.33
N THR A 47 19.84 8.53 -24.53
CA THR A 47 18.64 7.75 -24.85
C THR A 47 18.55 6.48 -23.99
N LEU A 48 19.65 5.74 -23.83
CA LEU A 48 19.74 4.61 -22.90
C LEU A 48 19.40 5.02 -21.46
N LYS A 49 19.98 6.11 -20.96
CA LYS A 49 19.70 6.63 -19.61
C LYS A 49 18.23 7.06 -19.44
N THR A 50 17.63 7.67 -20.47
CA THR A 50 16.22 8.06 -20.47
C THR A 50 15.31 6.84 -20.38
N PHE A 51 15.50 5.84 -21.23
CA PHE A 51 14.71 4.60 -21.19
C PHE A 51 14.81 3.89 -19.85
N GLN A 52 16.01 3.85 -19.25
CA GLN A 52 16.21 3.25 -17.93
C GLN A 52 15.39 3.94 -16.82
N ASN A 53 15.22 5.26 -16.92
CA ASN A 53 14.46 6.04 -15.93
C ASN A 53 12.94 5.98 -16.14
N GLU A 54 12.50 5.72 -17.38
CA GLU A 54 11.07 5.67 -17.74
C GLU A 54 10.43 4.30 -17.50
N ARG A 55 11.22 3.22 -17.52
CA ARG A 55 10.76 1.85 -17.26
C ARG A 55 10.08 1.73 -15.91
N GLN A 56 8.82 1.29 -15.94
CA GLN A 56 7.98 1.08 -14.77
C GLN A 56 6.95 0.00 -15.07
N ILE A 57 6.52 -0.71 -14.03
CA ILE A 57 5.37 -1.62 -14.06
C ILE A 57 4.30 -1.00 -13.15
N LEU A 58 3.26 -0.44 -13.74
CA LEU A 58 2.16 0.20 -13.01
C LEU A 58 1.14 -0.86 -12.58
N ILE A 59 1.09 -1.12 -11.27
CA ILE A 59 0.15 -2.07 -10.68
C ILE A 59 -0.93 -1.30 -9.94
N GLY A 60 -2.13 -1.28 -10.49
CA GLY A 60 -3.26 -0.59 -9.86
C GLY A 60 -3.92 -1.44 -8.80
N ILE A 61 -4.29 -0.82 -7.68
CA ILE A 61 -5.03 -1.48 -6.61
C ILE A 61 -6.44 -0.91 -6.62
N TRP A 62 -7.39 -1.76 -6.96
CA TRP A 62 -8.79 -1.42 -7.12
C TRP A 62 -9.63 -2.02 -6.00
N GLY A 63 -10.67 -1.30 -5.60
CA GLY A 63 -11.64 -1.76 -4.61
C GLY A 63 -12.29 -0.59 -3.89
N GLU A 64 -13.54 -0.77 -3.45
CA GLU A 64 -14.31 0.24 -2.73
C GLU A 64 -13.59 0.73 -1.45
N THR A 65 -14.04 1.90 -0.96
CA THR A 65 -13.55 2.44 0.30
C THR A 65 -13.91 1.51 1.47
N GLY A 66 -12.97 1.31 2.40
CA GLY A 66 -13.19 0.47 3.59
C GLY A 66 -12.90 -1.03 3.42
N LEU A 67 -12.56 -1.49 2.21
CA LEU A 67 -12.18 -2.88 1.95
C LEU A 67 -10.75 -3.24 2.38
N GLY A 68 -9.96 -2.27 2.86
CA GLY A 68 -8.59 -2.52 3.37
C GLY A 68 -7.45 -2.26 2.38
N LYS A 69 -7.72 -1.59 1.26
CA LYS A 69 -6.72 -1.21 0.24
C LYS A 69 -5.50 -0.48 0.82
N SER A 70 -5.70 0.60 1.58
CA SER A 70 -4.59 1.36 2.17
C SER A 70 -3.78 0.54 3.18
N SER A 71 -4.44 -0.35 3.95
CA SER A 71 -3.77 -1.29 4.86
C SER A 71 -2.94 -2.32 4.09
N LEU A 72 -3.46 -2.83 2.98
CA LEU A 72 -2.74 -3.74 2.08
C LEU A 72 -1.49 -3.06 1.49
N ILE A 73 -1.60 -1.82 1.01
CA ILE A 73 -0.46 -1.06 0.49
C ILE A 73 0.59 -0.90 1.58
N ASN A 74 0.20 -0.50 2.79
CA ASN A 74 1.13 -0.37 3.91
C ASN A 74 1.86 -1.69 4.23
N ALA A 75 1.15 -2.83 4.22
CA ALA A 75 1.74 -4.15 4.43
C ALA A 75 2.70 -4.57 3.30
N LEU A 76 2.33 -4.29 2.04
CA LEU A 76 3.19 -4.53 0.89
C LEU A 76 4.47 -3.69 0.96
N LEU A 77 4.35 -2.40 1.25
CA LEU A 77 5.47 -1.48 1.37
C LEU A 77 6.35 -1.76 2.58
N GLY A 78 5.78 -2.24 3.69
CA GLY A 78 6.44 -2.38 4.99
C GLY A 78 6.49 -1.08 5.80
N TYR A 79 5.70 -0.08 5.44
CA TYR A 79 5.61 1.22 6.11
C TYR A 79 4.15 1.64 6.27
N ARG A 80 3.81 2.40 7.30
CA ARG A 80 2.44 2.94 7.53
C ARG A 80 2.29 4.36 6.97
N ILE A 81 2.63 4.55 5.69
CA ILE A 81 2.63 5.88 5.05
C ILE A 81 1.30 6.27 4.41
N VAL A 82 0.49 5.29 3.99
CA VAL A 82 -0.83 5.54 3.40
C VAL A 82 -1.84 5.72 4.53
N PRO A 83 -2.59 6.84 4.58
CA PRO A 83 -3.61 7.04 5.61
C PRO A 83 -4.67 5.92 5.59
N THR A 84 -4.91 5.30 6.74
CA THR A 84 -5.95 4.26 6.93
C THR A 84 -7.09 4.82 7.77
N SER A 85 -7.95 5.65 7.19
CA SER A 85 -9.17 6.10 7.88
C SER A 85 -10.37 5.28 7.39
N GLN A 86 -11.23 4.85 8.32
CA GLN A 86 -12.39 3.99 8.03
C GLN A 86 -13.65 4.80 7.65
N SER A 87 -13.64 6.13 7.85
CA SER A 87 -14.86 6.95 7.90
C SER A 87 -14.95 8.03 6.83
N SER A 88 -14.00 8.10 5.90
CA SER A 88 -14.02 9.07 4.80
C SER A 88 -13.28 8.48 3.58
N ALA A 89 -13.75 8.78 2.37
CA ALA A 89 -13.00 8.49 1.15
C ALA A 89 -11.66 9.24 1.21
N CYS A 90 -10.60 8.54 1.58
CA CYS A 90 -9.32 9.13 1.99
C CYS A 90 -8.34 9.42 0.85
N THR A 91 -8.70 9.17 -0.40
CA THR A 91 -7.76 9.32 -1.52
C THR A 91 -8.48 10.04 -2.64
N ALA A 92 -8.52 11.36 -2.59
CA ALA A 92 -9.01 12.16 -3.72
C ALA A 92 -7.95 12.33 -4.82
N ALA A 93 -6.68 12.08 -4.50
CA ALA A 93 -5.56 12.12 -5.41
C ALA A 93 -5.01 10.72 -5.65
N VAL A 94 -4.64 10.43 -6.90
CA VAL A 94 -3.94 9.20 -7.26
C VAL A 94 -2.60 9.17 -6.53
N CYS A 95 -2.35 8.10 -5.77
CA CYS A 95 -1.09 7.91 -5.06
C CYS A 95 -0.27 6.82 -5.74
N ILE A 96 0.94 7.16 -6.17
CA ILE A 96 1.88 6.23 -6.81
C ILE A 96 3.05 6.02 -5.87
N PHE A 97 3.35 4.77 -5.55
CA PHE A 97 4.47 4.38 -4.69
C PHE A 97 5.56 3.75 -5.54
N GLY A 98 6.73 4.38 -5.59
CA GLY A 98 7.91 3.90 -6.33
C GLY A 98 9.13 3.73 -5.43
N TYR A 99 10.18 3.10 -5.97
CA TYR A 99 11.41 2.89 -5.22
C TYR A 99 12.21 4.18 -5.06
N ASN A 100 12.77 4.40 -3.87
CA ASN A 100 13.64 5.55 -3.63
C ASN A 100 15.11 5.23 -3.98
N ASN A 101 15.52 5.59 -5.20
CA ASN A 101 16.92 5.51 -5.64
C ASN A 101 17.81 6.64 -5.08
N ASP A 102 17.22 7.73 -4.58
CA ASP A 102 17.94 8.92 -4.12
C ASP A 102 17.91 9.01 -2.59
N THR A 103 18.92 8.41 -1.96
CA THR A 103 19.10 8.40 -0.50
C THR A 103 20.14 9.41 -0.04
N ALA A 104 20.56 10.33 -0.91
CA ALA A 104 21.55 11.34 -0.58
C ALA A 104 21.13 12.15 0.64
N GLY A 105 22.05 12.33 1.60
CA GLY A 105 21.81 13.09 2.82
C GLY A 105 20.95 12.37 3.89
N GLY A 106 20.76 11.05 3.81
CA GLY A 106 20.03 10.27 4.82
C GLY A 106 18.50 10.32 4.66
N ASN A 107 18.04 10.78 3.50
CA ASN A 107 16.64 10.94 3.16
C ASN A 107 16.02 9.62 2.70
N LYS A 108 15.31 8.95 3.61
CA LYS A 108 14.70 7.64 3.33
C LYS A 108 13.37 7.73 2.60
N PHE A 109 12.66 8.85 2.76
CA PHE A 109 11.33 9.06 2.21
C PHE A 109 11.31 10.34 1.37
N ARG A 110 10.70 10.26 0.20
CA ARG A 110 10.51 11.39 -0.71
C ARG A 110 9.10 11.37 -1.26
N ALA A 111 8.51 12.53 -1.52
CA ALA A 111 7.30 12.64 -2.31
C ALA A 111 7.39 13.79 -3.30
N ILE A 112 6.76 13.62 -4.46
CA ILE A 112 6.45 14.69 -5.39
C ILE A 112 4.93 14.83 -5.41
N ILE A 113 4.46 16.01 -5.05
CA ILE A 113 3.05 16.37 -5.11
C ILE A 113 2.85 17.20 -6.36
N THR A 114 1.95 16.78 -7.24
CA THR A 114 1.54 17.52 -8.42
C THR A 114 0.19 18.13 -8.14
N PHE A 115 0.10 19.45 -8.23
CA PHE A 115 -1.17 20.17 -8.08
C PHE A 115 -1.87 20.31 -9.43
N LYS A 116 -3.19 20.37 -9.36
CA LYS A 116 -4.06 20.68 -10.49
C LYS A 116 -3.76 22.08 -11.01
N SER A 117 -3.95 22.29 -12.30
CA SER A 117 -3.97 23.63 -12.87
C SER A 117 -5.17 24.43 -12.33
N TRP A 118 -5.07 25.76 -12.33
CA TRP A 118 -6.19 26.61 -11.93
C TRP A 118 -7.39 26.49 -12.87
N ASP A 119 -7.17 26.11 -14.13
CA ASP A 119 -8.25 25.85 -15.08
C ASP A 119 -9.02 24.58 -14.69
N THR A 120 -8.32 23.52 -14.29
CA THR A 120 -8.95 22.30 -13.77
C THR A 120 -9.75 22.58 -12.50
N VAL A 121 -9.18 23.33 -11.55
CA VAL A 121 -9.90 23.74 -10.32
C VAL A 121 -11.12 24.59 -10.66
N LYS A 122 -11.03 25.46 -11.66
CA LYS A 122 -12.16 26.25 -12.14
C LYS A 122 -13.28 25.36 -12.67
N THR A 123 -12.96 24.39 -13.53
CA THR A 123 -13.95 23.44 -14.05
C THR A 123 -14.62 22.64 -12.94
N GLU A 124 -13.88 22.22 -11.91
CA GLU A 124 -14.46 21.56 -10.72
C GLU A 124 -15.42 22.49 -9.95
N LEU A 125 -15.08 23.77 -9.78
CA LEU A 125 -15.95 24.75 -9.15
C LEU A 125 -17.21 25.04 -9.99
N ASP A 126 -17.08 25.11 -11.32
CA ASP A 126 -18.21 25.26 -12.24
C ASP A 126 -19.18 24.07 -12.11
N ALA A 127 -18.66 22.84 -12.05
CA ALA A 127 -19.45 21.64 -11.84
C ALA A 127 -20.19 21.65 -10.49
N LEU A 128 -19.49 22.01 -9.40
CA LEU A 128 -20.10 22.15 -8.08
C LEU A 128 -21.22 23.21 -8.06
N LYS A 129 -21.03 24.32 -8.77
CA LYS A 129 -22.02 25.39 -8.86
C LYS A 129 -23.27 24.96 -9.60
N LYS A 130 -23.10 24.20 -10.69
CA LYS A 130 -24.21 23.61 -11.42
C LYS A 130 -25.01 22.66 -10.54
N GLU A 131 -24.33 21.76 -9.83
CA GLU A 131 -25.00 20.81 -8.94
C GLU A 131 -25.72 21.49 -7.77
N GLN A 132 -25.12 22.54 -7.19
CA GLN A 132 -25.78 23.34 -6.16
C GLN A 132 -27.10 23.94 -6.69
N ALA A 133 -27.10 24.48 -7.92
CA ALA A 133 -28.30 25.01 -8.56
C ALA A 133 -29.33 23.92 -8.86
N ASP A 134 -28.90 22.79 -9.42
CA ASP A 134 -29.77 21.66 -9.75
C ASP A 134 -30.46 21.09 -8.48
N LEU A 135 -29.75 21.05 -7.35
CA LEU A 135 -30.31 20.63 -6.06
C LEU A 135 -31.28 21.65 -5.45
N GLU A 136 -31.01 22.94 -5.59
CA GLU A 136 -31.92 24.01 -5.17
C GLU A 136 -33.22 23.96 -6.00
N ASP A 137 -33.11 23.74 -7.31
CA ASP A 137 -34.25 23.57 -8.21
C ASP A 137 -35.06 22.31 -7.88
N MET A 138 -34.41 21.14 -7.71
CA MET A 138 -35.11 19.91 -7.30
C MET A 138 -35.83 20.08 -5.97
N ARG A 139 -35.21 20.73 -4.98
CA ARG A 139 -35.86 21.00 -3.70
C ARG A 139 -37.12 21.84 -3.86
N SER A 140 -37.10 22.85 -4.72
CA SER A 140 -38.28 23.68 -4.99
C SER A 140 -39.42 22.87 -5.63
N LEU A 141 -39.10 21.86 -6.44
CA LEU A 141 -40.08 21.00 -7.11
C LEU A 141 -40.69 19.94 -6.18
N PHE A 142 -39.90 19.41 -5.24
CA PHE A 142 -40.29 18.32 -4.34
C PHE A 142 -40.55 18.77 -2.89
N GLU A 143 -40.71 20.08 -2.63
CA GLU A 143 -40.88 20.66 -1.29
C GLU A 143 -42.07 20.06 -0.49
N ASN A 144 -43.04 19.46 -1.18
CA ASN A 144 -44.23 18.82 -0.61
C ASN A 144 -44.20 17.27 -0.62
N ASP A 145 -43.11 16.64 -1.07
CA ASP A 145 -43.00 15.18 -1.15
C ASP A 145 -42.14 14.62 0.00
N PRO A 146 -42.76 14.02 1.04
CA PRO A 146 -42.05 13.44 2.18
C PRO A 146 -41.26 12.17 1.85
N THR A 147 -41.36 11.63 0.63
CA THR A 147 -40.62 10.42 0.20
C THR A 147 -39.30 10.73 -0.50
N SER A 148 -39.05 12.00 -0.82
CA SER A 148 -37.83 12.43 -1.50
C SER A 148 -36.66 12.55 -0.51
N ASP A 149 -35.67 11.66 -0.61
CA ASP A 149 -34.44 11.71 0.20
C ASP A 149 -33.27 12.23 -0.62
N PHE A 150 -32.98 13.52 -0.47
CA PHE A 150 -31.82 14.19 -1.06
C PHE A 150 -30.64 14.33 -0.09
N SER A 151 -30.73 13.76 1.12
CA SER A 151 -29.75 13.98 2.20
C SER A 151 -28.32 13.61 1.81
N GLY A 152 -28.17 12.59 0.93
CA GLY A 152 -26.90 12.17 0.37
C GLY A 152 -26.23 13.26 -0.48
N GLN A 153 -26.94 13.81 -1.46
CA GLN A 153 -26.39 14.85 -2.34
C GLN A 153 -26.11 16.16 -1.58
N TYR A 154 -26.98 16.53 -0.62
CA TYR A 154 -26.72 17.67 0.25
C TYR A 154 -25.46 17.49 1.09
N ALA A 155 -25.28 16.32 1.69
CA ALA A 155 -24.07 16.02 2.46
C ALA A 155 -22.81 16.06 1.59
N GLU A 156 -22.92 15.74 0.31
CA GLU A 156 -21.82 15.75 -0.65
C GLU A 156 -21.42 17.17 -1.07
N VAL A 157 -22.38 18.01 -1.45
CA VAL A 157 -22.14 19.45 -1.70
C VAL A 157 -21.58 20.14 -0.46
N GLU A 158 -22.09 19.83 0.72
CA GLU A 158 -21.60 20.37 1.99
C GLU A 158 -20.14 19.98 2.25
N ARG A 159 -19.76 18.71 2.01
CA ARG A 159 -18.36 18.27 2.12
C ARG A 159 -17.45 19.02 1.14
N SER A 160 -17.91 19.25 -0.08
CA SER A 160 -17.16 20.00 -1.10
C SER A 160 -16.99 21.46 -0.73
N ILE A 161 -18.00 22.11 -0.17
CA ILE A 161 -17.89 23.49 0.33
C ILE A 161 -16.93 23.56 1.52
N GLN A 162 -17.03 22.66 2.49
CA GLN A 162 -16.09 22.60 3.62
C GLN A 162 -14.64 22.38 3.16
N SER A 163 -14.46 21.56 2.13
CA SER A 163 -13.17 21.36 1.48
C SER A 163 -12.64 22.67 0.89
N ILE A 164 -13.47 23.43 0.16
CA ILE A 164 -13.13 24.75 -0.38
C ILE A 164 -12.76 25.74 0.72
N MET A 165 -13.55 25.81 1.78
CA MET A 165 -13.23 26.66 2.94
C MET A 165 -11.86 26.34 3.51
N SER A 166 -11.50 25.05 3.59
CA SER A 166 -10.24 24.60 4.19
C SER A 166 -8.99 25.05 3.43
N TRP A 167 -9.02 25.04 2.09
CA TRP A 167 -7.86 25.43 1.28
C TRP A 167 -7.87 26.91 0.87
N SER A 168 -9.04 27.52 0.73
CA SER A 168 -9.18 28.93 0.30
C SER A 168 -9.21 29.94 1.45
N GLY A 169 -9.56 29.50 2.67
CA GLY A 169 -9.81 30.38 3.81
C GLY A 169 -11.09 31.23 3.69
N LEU A 170 -11.92 30.99 2.66
CA LEU A 170 -13.16 31.72 2.42
C LEU A 170 -14.30 31.20 3.30
N SER A 171 -15.28 32.06 3.58
CA SER A 171 -16.47 31.67 4.32
C SER A 171 -17.47 30.92 3.44
N ASP A 172 -18.25 30.02 4.04
CA ASP A 172 -19.35 29.30 3.37
C ASP A 172 -20.27 30.25 2.59
N ALA A 173 -20.69 31.34 3.24
CA ALA A 173 -21.58 32.33 2.63
C ALA A 173 -20.98 33.02 1.39
N PHE A 174 -19.66 33.24 1.37
CA PHE A 174 -18.96 33.78 0.21
C PHE A 174 -18.90 32.73 -0.89
N ILE A 175 -18.44 31.52 -0.57
CA ILE A 175 -18.32 30.41 -1.54
C ILE A 175 -19.65 30.17 -2.24
N ARG A 176 -20.78 30.11 -1.50
CA ARG A 176 -22.10 29.87 -2.10
C ARG A 176 -22.57 30.97 -3.05
N LYS A 177 -22.26 32.24 -2.77
CA LYS A 177 -22.76 33.39 -3.55
C LYS A 177 -21.83 33.86 -4.67
N SER A 178 -20.55 33.50 -4.60
CA SER A 178 -19.54 33.96 -5.54
C SER A 178 -19.43 33.07 -6.77
N SER A 179 -18.99 33.66 -7.89
CA SER A 179 -18.61 32.90 -9.07
C SER A 179 -17.29 32.15 -8.85
N PRO A 180 -17.02 31.07 -9.60
CA PRO A 180 -15.74 30.37 -9.56
C PRO A 180 -14.52 31.30 -9.76
N GLU A 181 -14.60 32.30 -10.64
CA GLU A 181 -13.52 33.28 -10.83
C GLU A 181 -13.29 34.13 -9.59
N GLN A 182 -14.35 34.56 -8.91
CA GLN A 182 -14.26 35.33 -7.68
C GLN A 182 -13.65 34.51 -6.54
N ILE A 183 -14.05 33.24 -6.42
CA ILE A 183 -13.48 32.28 -5.45
C ILE A 183 -11.98 32.14 -5.72
N LEU A 184 -11.59 31.89 -6.97
CA LEU A 184 -10.19 31.71 -7.36
C LEU A 184 -9.35 32.97 -7.14
N GLN A 185 -9.85 34.16 -7.48
CA GLN A 185 -9.13 35.41 -7.27
C GLN A 185 -8.86 35.68 -5.78
N ASN A 186 -9.84 35.46 -4.91
CA ASN A 186 -9.70 35.67 -3.47
C ASN A 186 -8.94 34.54 -2.78
N ALA A 187 -9.01 33.30 -3.29
CA ALA A 187 -8.19 32.21 -2.79
C ALA A 187 -6.71 32.40 -3.17
N LYS A 188 -6.42 32.88 -4.39
CA LYS A 188 -5.05 33.15 -4.86
C LYS A 188 -4.34 34.21 -4.02
N SER A 189 -5.05 35.21 -3.51
CA SER A 189 -4.47 36.24 -2.63
C SER A 189 -4.18 35.73 -1.22
N LEU A 190 -4.83 34.63 -0.80
CA LEU A 190 -4.68 34.01 0.52
C LEU A 190 -3.74 32.78 0.50
N ALA A 191 -3.62 32.10 -0.64
CA ALA A 191 -2.81 30.88 -0.84
C ALA A 191 -1.41 31.16 -1.42
N THR A 192 -0.78 32.28 -1.03
CA THR A 192 0.55 32.70 -1.51
C THR A 192 1.66 31.70 -1.18
N ASP A 193 1.46 30.84 -0.17
CA ASP A 193 2.45 29.85 0.27
C ASP A 193 2.56 28.63 -0.65
N ILE A 194 1.50 28.28 -1.39
CA ILE A 194 1.47 27.11 -2.31
C ILE A 194 1.91 27.52 -3.72
N PHE A 195 1.66 28.78 -4.09
CA PHE A 195 2.01 29.33 -5.40
C PHE A 195 2.90 30.57 -5.19
N PRO A 196 4.24 30.41 -5.01
CA PRO A 196 5.12 31.46 -4.50
C PRO A 196 5.25 32.72 -5.37
N ASN A 197 4.57 32.81 -6.50
CA ASN A 197 4.43 34.01 -7.29
C ASN A 197 3.03 33.99 -7.88
N GLY A 198 2.14 34.91 -7.52
CA GLY A 198 0.78 35.05 -8.09
C GLY A 198 0.70 35.24 -9.62
N LYS A 199 1.80 35.01 -10.34
CA LYS A 199 1.85 34.62 -11.74
C LYS A 199 2.03 33.10 -11.77
N ALA A 200 0.90 32.39 -11.71
CA ALA A 200 0.88 31.04 -12.26
C ALA A 200 1.38 31.16 -13.70
N ASP A 201 2.41 30.40 -14.05
CA ASP A 201 2.56 30.01 -15.44
C ASP A 201 1.25 29.26 -15.73
N ASN A 202 0.30 29.92 -16.40
CA ASN A 202 -1.11 29.50 -16.48
C ASN A 202 -1.29 28.13 -17.19
N THR A 203 -0.20 27.47 -17.56
CA THR A 203 -0.16 26.24 -18.37
C THR A 203 0.63 25.10 -17.72
N GLY A 204 1.31 25.30 -16.59
CA GLY A 204 2.17 24.29 -15.97
C GLY A 204 1.64 23.77 -14.62
N ASN A 205 1.65 22.43 -14.44
CA ASN A 205 1.37 21.83 -13.14
C ASN A 205 2.46 22.19 -12.12
N HIS A 206 2.07 22.81 -11.02
CA HIS A 206 3.00 23.08 -9.91
C HIS A 206 3.39 21.76 -9.22
N GLN A 207 4.66 21.65 -8.82
CA GLN A 207 5.16 20.50 -8.08
C GLN A 207 5.82 20.91 -6.77
N GLU A 208 5.47 20.21 -5.70
CA GLU A 208 6.14 20.34 -4.41
C GLU A 208 6.90 19.06 -4.07
N HIS A 209 8.09 19.23 -3.52
CA HIS A 209 8.99 18.13 -3.17
C HIS A 209 9.11 18.01 -1.65
N ILE A 210 8.67 16.87 -1.12
CA ILE A 210 8.84 16.52 0.28
C ILE A 210 10.00 15.55 0.40
N VAL A 211 10.84 15.76 1.41
CA VAL A 211 11.92 14.86 1.76
C VAL A 211 11.95 14.68 3.27
N ALA A 212 12.12 13.45 3.74
CA ALA A 212 12.16 13.15 5.16
C ALA A 212 13.08 11.95 5.49
N ALA A 213 13.77 12.04 6.62
CA ALA A 213 14.62 10.96 7.13
C ALA A 213 13.83 9.89 7.93
N SER A 214 12.62 10.21 8.42
CA SER A 214 11.80 9.30 9.23
C SER A 214 10.37 9.20 8.72
N GLU A 215 9.78 8.01 8.90
CA GLU A 215 8.39 7.71 8.52
C GLU A 215 7.40 8.68 9.18
N ARG A 216 7.55 8.97 10.48
CA ARG A 216 6.67 9.89 11.22
C ARG A 216 6.73 11.31 10.67
N ALA A 217 7.94 11.80 10.35
CA ALA A 217 8.09 13.13 9.77
C ALA A 217 7.48 13.18 8.36
N PHE A 218 7.70 12.13 7.56
CA PHE A 218 7.15 12.00 6.22
C PHE A 218 5.61 12.03 6.23
N ILE A 219 4.98 11.22 7.08
CA ILE A 219 3.52 11.20 7.22
C ILE A 219 2.98 12.56 7.63
N ARG A 220 3.64 13.24 8.59
CA ARG A 220 3.21 14.56 9.05
C ARG A 220 3.19 15.59 7.90
N LEU A 221 4.21 15.57 7.04
CA LEU A 221 4.29 16.44 5.87
C LEU A 221 3.29 16.04 4.78
N LEU A 222 3.09 14.74 4.57
CA LEU A 222 2.21 14.23 3.52
C LEU A 222 0.71 14.41 3.85
N ARG A 223 0.35 14.42 5.14
CA ARG A 223 -1.05 14.52 5.60
C ARG A 223 -1.81 15.71 5.02
N GLN A 224 -1.17 16.86 4.87
CA GLN A 224 -1.84 18.05 4.31
C GLN A 224 -2.26 17.88 2.85
N TYR A 225 -1.69 16.91 2.13
CA TYR A 225 -1.93 16.65 0.71
C TYR A 225 -2.78 15.41 0.42
N VAL A 226 -2.97 14.54 1.41
CA VAL A 226 -3.63 13.23 1.20
C VAL A 226 -4.82 13.02 2.16
N ASP A 227 -4.80 13.60 3.36
CA ASP A 227 -5.80 13.30 4.39
C ASP A 227 -6.95 14.32 4.44
N SER A 228 -8.18 13.82 4.38
CA SER A 228 -9.42 14.61 4.50
C SER A 228 -9.87 14.82 5.96
N ALA A 229 -9.32 14.11 6.95
CA ALA A 229 -9.84 14.09 8.32
C ALA A 229 -9.61 15.40 9.11
N ASN A 230 -10.67 16.05 9.63
CA ASN A 230 -10.68 17.39 10.26
C ASN A 230 -10.07 17.50 11.67
N LYS A 231 -9.00 16.75 11.97
CA LYS A 231 -8.41 16.71 13.33
C LYS A 231 -7.36 17.79 13.62
N SER A 232 -7.00 18.63 12.66
CA SER A 232 -5.97 19.67 12.82
C SER A 232 -6.38 21.01 12.22
N SER A 233 -5.94 22.11 12.85
CA SER A 233 -6.12 23.50 12.39
C SER A 233 -5.24 23.88 11.18
N ALA A 234 -4.39 22.97 10.70
CA ALA A 234 -3.55 23.22 9.53
C ALA A 234 -4.40 23.24 8.24
N PRO A 235 -4.06 24.12 7.27
CA PRO A 235 -4.73 24.14 5.98
C PRO A 235 -4.51 22.80 5.26
N LYS A 236 -5.52 22.37 4.51
CA LYS A 236 -5.48 21.12 3.75
C LYS A 236 -5.51 21.40 2.28
N TYR A 237 -4.59 20.79 1.56
CA TYR A 237 -4.40 21.02 0.15
C TYR A 237 -4.77 19.82 -0.72
N TRP A 238 -5.13 18.68 -0.12
CA TRP A 238 -5.61 17.48 -0.84
C TRP A 238 -6.62 17.76 -1.97
N PRO A 239 -7.55 18.74 -1.87
CA PRO A 239 -8.51 19.01 -2.96
C PRO A 239 -7.85 19.58 -4.22
N LEU A 240 -6.71 20.26 -4.06
CA LEU A 240 -5.92 20.86 -5.12
C LEU A 240 -4.86 19.89 -5.68
N VAL A 241 -4.68 18.74 -5.06
CA VAL A 241 -3.68 17.75 -5.48
C VAL A 241 -4.27 16.91 -6.61
N GLU A 242 -3.54 16.84 -7.71
CA GLU A 242 -3.84 15.95 -8.83
C GLU A 242 -3.25 14.55 -8.55
N LYS A 243 -1.99 14.52 -8.10
CA LYS A 243 -1.24 13.29 -7.90
C LYS A 243 -0.17 13.41 -6.84
N VAL A 244 0.05 12.31 -6.13
CA VAL A 244 1.19 12.13 -5.24
C VAL A 244 2.05 10.97 -5.75
N LYS A 245 3.35 11.22 -5.98
CA LYS A 245 4.35 10.17 -6.18
C LYS A 245 5.20 10.06 -4.93
N ALA A 246 4.97 9.04 -4.10
CA ALA A 246 5.79 8.73 -2.95
C ALA A 246 6.90 7.74 -3.33
N PHE A 247 8.10 7.97 -2.82
CA PHE A 247 9.28 7.15 -3.05
C PHE A 247 9.80 6.64 -1.71
N VAL A 248 9.87 5.31 -1.58
CA VAL A 248 10.33 4.63 -0.36
C VAL A 248 11.26 3.47 -0.69
N ASP A 249 12.14 3.13 0.27
CA ASP A 249 13.00 1.96 0.17
C ASP A 249 12.21 0.69 0.57
N SER A 250 11.55 0.10 -0.42
CA SER A 250 10.78 -1.15 -0.26
C SER A 250 11.22 -2.19 -1.29
N PRO A 251 11.52 -3.45 -0.90
CA PRO A 251 12.03 -4.47 -1.81
C PRO A 251 11.16 -4.73 -3.03
N ILE A 252 9.82 -4.67 -2.86
CA ILE A 252 8.89 -4.92 -3.94
C ILE A 252 8.92 -3.85 -5.03
N LEU A 253 9.37 -2.63 -4.73
CA LEU A 253 9.40 -1.53 -5.68
C LEU A 253 10.73 -1.47 -6.47
N ARG A 254 11.79 -2.13 -5.96
CA ARG A 254 13.17 -1.99 -6.42
C ARG A 254 13.34 -2.26 -7.92
N ASN A 255 12.57 -3.19 -8.45
CA ASN A 255 12.70 -3.67 -9.83
C ASN A 255 11.70 -3.03 -10.79
N GLY A 256 11.34 -1.77 -10.55
CA GLY A 256 10.49 -0.97 -11.44
C GLY A 256 8.98 -1.07 -11.18
N ILE A 257 8.55 -1.92 -10.25
CA ILE A 257 7.15 -1.95 -9.81
C ILE A 257 6.78 -0.62 -9.15
N LYS A 258 5.63 -0.07 -9.54
CA LYS A 258 4.98 1.04 -8.86
C LYS A 258 3.55 0.67 -8.51
N LEU A 259 3.22 0.77 -7.23
CA LEU A 259 1.85 0.54 -6.77
C LEU A 259 1.05 1.83 -6.97
N VAL A 260 -0.12 1.72 -7.59
CA VAL A 260 -1.03 2.84 -7.85
C VAL A 260 -2.29 2.63 -7.02
N ASP A 261 -2.49 3.49 -6.03
CA ASP A 261 -3.73 3.55 -5.26
C ASP A 261 -4.74 4.38 -6.05
N LEU A 262 -5.80 3.73 -6.53
CA LEU A 262 -6.87 4.38 -7.27
C LEU A 262 -8.02 4.76 -6.31
N PRO A 263 -8.59 5.97 -6.43
CA PRO A 263 -9.84 6.29 -5.75
C PRO A 263 -10.95 5.29 -6.12
N GLY A 264 -11.85 5.01 -5.17
CA GLY A 264 -13.05 4.21 -5.45
C GLY A 264 -13.99 4.96 -6.41
N THR A 265 -14.58 4.24 -7.36
CA THR A 265 -15.49 4.78 -8.39
C THR A 265 -16.88 5.15 -7.84
N SER A 266 -17.13 5.02 -6.55
CA SER A 266 -18.41 5.31 -5.90
C SER A 266 -18.63 6.80 -5.56
N ASP A 267 -17.66 7.67 -5.84
CA ASP A 267 -17.82 9.11 -5.63
C ASP A 267 -18.66 9.69 -6.79
N ALA A 268 -19.81 10.28 -6.47
CA ALA A 268 -20.82 10.73 -7.45
C ALA A 268 -20.39 11.96 -8.27
N PHE A 269 -19.26 12.57 -7.95
CA PHE A 269 -18.62 13.58 -8.80
C PHE A 269 -17.84 12.93 -9.94
N GLY A 270 -18.40 12.97 -11.16
CA GLY A 270 -17.87 12.34 -12.38
C GLY A 270 -16.38 12.61 -12.70
N PHE A 271 -15.81 13.71 -12.22
CA PHE A 271 -14.39 14.03 -12.43
C PHE A 271 -13.41 13.05 -11.74
N ARG A 272 -13.79 12.48 -10.58
CA ARG A 272 -12.94 11.49 -9.87
C ARG A 272 -12.94 10.14 -10.58
N GLY A 273 -14.09 9.77 -11.14
CA GLY A 273 -14.23 8.61 -12.01
C GLY A 273 -13.36 8.76 -13.26
N GLU A 274 -13.36 9.92 -13.91
CA GLU A 274 -12.54 10.19 -15.10
C GLU A 274 -11.04 10.08 -14.83
N ILE A 275 -10.54 10.62 -13.72
CA ILE A 275 -9.13 10.44 -13.33
C ILE A 275 -8.83 8.95 -13.11
N ALA A 276 -9.67 8.23 -12.38
CA ALA A 276 -9.49 6.80 -12.15
C ALA A 276 -9.45 6.02 -13.47
N HIS A 277 -10.35 6.31 -14.41
CA HIS A 277 -10.40 5.71 -15.74
C HIS A 277 -9.14 6.04 -16.57
N SER A 278 -8.68 7.30 -16.58
CA SER A 278 -7.46 7.70 -17.32
C SER A 278 -6.19 6.98 -16.85
N TYR A 279 -6.18 6.51 -15.60
CA TYR A 279 -5.09 5.71 -15.05
C TYR A 279 -5.26 4.22 -15.35
N GLN A 280 -6.50 3.71 -15.46
CA GLN A 280 -6.77 2.31 -15.78
C GLN A 280 -6.11 1.91 -17.09
N ASP A 281 -6.24 2.72 -18.14
CA ASP A 281 -5.64 2.47 -19.47
C ASP A 281 -4.10 2.41 -19.44
N ARG A 282 -3.47 2.93 -18.37
CA ARG A 282 -2.01 2.97 -18.22
C ARG A 282 -1.49 1.85 -17.32
N LEU A 283 -2.36 1.10 -16.66
CA LEU A 283 -1.93 0.04 -15.74
C LEU A 283 -1.45 -1.17 -16.52
N ASP A 284 -0.31 -1.73 -16.12
CA ASP A 284 0.19 -2.99 -16.65
C ASP A 284 -0.54 -4.19 -16.05
N LYS A 285 -0.95 -4.08 -14.78
CA LYS A 285 -1.55 -5.15 -13.96
C LYS A 285 -2.53 -4.56 -12.94
N VAL A 286 -3.53 -5.35 -12.54
CA VAL A 286 -4.55 -4.91 -11.58
C VAL A 286 -4.68 -5.89 -10.40
N ILE A 287 -4.74 -5.34 -9.19
CA ILE A 287 -5.09 -6.05 -7.96
C ILE A 287 -6.50 -5.62 -7.54
N VAL A 288 -7.44 -6.55 -7.52
CA VAL A 288 -8.82 -6.34 -7.05
C VAL A 288 -8.91 -6.73 -5.58
N VAL A 289 -9.27 -5.79 -4.72
CA VAL A 289 -9.37 -5.98 -3.27
C VAL A 289 -10.82 -6.21 -2.84
N THR A 290 -11.07 -7.31 -2.13
CA THR A 290 -12.39 -7.65 -1.59
C THR A 290 -12.27 -8.21 -0.16
N PRO A 291 -13.14 -7.89 0.79
CA PRO A 291 -13.04 -8.44 2.15
C PRO A 291 -13.57 -9.88 2.21
N ALA A 292 -13.02 -10.70 3.10
CA ALA A 292 -13.39 -12.12 3.29
C ALA A 292 -14.88 -12.36 3.58
N THR A 293 -15.59 -11.36 4.12
CA THR A 293 -17.03 -11.43 4.40
C THR A 293 -17.91 -11.27 3.16
N ARG A 294 -17.40 -10.63 2.10
CA ARG A 294 -18.16 -10.37 0.86
C ARG A 294 -17.50 -10.98 -0.37
N ALA A 295 -16.39 -11.70 -0.22
CA ALA A 295 -15.56 -12.09 -1.36
C ALA A 295 -16.27 -12.96 -2.41
N ALA A 296 -17.23 -13.79 -2.00
CA ALA A 296 -18.03 -14.62 -2.91
C ALA A 296 -19.22 -13.87 -3.55
N ASP A 297 -19.76 -12.86 -2.88
CA ASP A 297 -20.99 -12.17 -3.27
C ASP A 297 -20.75 -10.74 -3.78
N ASN A 298 -19.48 -10.32 -3.89
CA ASN A 298 -19.14 -8.95 -4.28
C ASN A 298 -19.42 -8.74 -5.76
N LYS A 299 -20.67 -8.37 -6.05
CA LYS A 299 -21.12 -7.97 -7.38
C LYS A 299 -20.22 -6.88 -7.96
N ALA A 300 -19.75 -5.89 -7.20
CA ALA A 300 -18.88 -4.85 -7.75
C ALA A 300 -17.50 -5.38 -8.20
N ALA A 301 -16.93 -6.36 -7.49
CA ALA A 301 -15.69 -7.01 -7.92
C ALA A 301 -15.93 -7.94 -9.13
N ALA A 302 -17.04 -8.68 -9.13
CA ALA A 302 -17.44 -9.51 -10.27
C ALA A 302 -17.76 -8.65 -11.49
N ASP A 303 -18.52 -7.57 -11.35
CA ASP A 303 -18.90 -6.62 -12.38
C ASP A 303 -17.68 -5.86 -12.90
N PHE A 304 -16.70 -5.50 -12.06
CA PHE A 304 -15.42 -4.97 -12.54
C PHE A 304 -14.70 -6.02 -13.41
N ILE A 305 -14.54 -7.24 -12.91
CA ILE A 305 -13.84 -8.32 -13.65
C ILE A 305 -14.63 -8.77 -14.92
N LEU A 306 -15.96 -8.63 -14.94
CA LEU A 306 -16.87 -9.17 -15.95
C LEU A 306 -17.55 -8.10 -16.84
N SER A 307 -17.36 -6.80 -16.58
CA SER A 307 -18.03 -5.74 -17.36
C SER A 307 -17.53 -5.73 -18.80
N GLU A 308 -18.47 -5.76 -19.76
CA GLU A 308 -18.21 -5.86 -21.20
C GLU A 308 -17.23 -4.80 -21.74
N ASN A 309 -17.20 -3.59 -21.14
CA ASN A 309 -16.26 -2.55 -21.57
C ASN A 309 -14.82 -2.85 -21.14
N GLN A 310 -14.62 -3.46 -19.97
CA GLN A 310 -13.30 -3.70 -19.41
C GLN A 310 -12.67 -4.99 -19.96
N THR A 311 -13.45 -6.07 -20.10
CA THR A 311 -12.95 -7.30 -20.74
C THR A 311 -12.63 -7.09 -22.22
N THR A 312 -13.45 -6.33 -22.96
CA THR A 312 -13.19 -6.02 -24.38
C THR A 312 -12.00 -5.05 -24.56
N GLN A 313 -11.78 -4.10 -23.63
CA GLN A 313 -10.60 -3.23 -23.65
C GLN A 313 -9.32 -3.99 -23.27
N LEU A 314 -9.37 -4.87 -22.27
CA LEU A 314 -8.24 -5.71 -21.88
C LEU A 314 -7.86 -6.72 -22.98
N ASP A 315 -8.82 -7.18 -23.77
CA ASP A 315 -8.62 -8.03 -24.96
C ASP A 315 -7.98 -7.24 -26.13
N MET A 316 -8.50 -6.04 -26.42
CA MET A 316 -7.99 -5.16 -27.49
C MET A 316 -6.59 -4.60 -27.23
N ASP A 317 -6.22 -4.33 -25.97
CA ASP A 317 -4.90 -3.79 -25.59
C ASP A 317 -3.83 -4.88 -25.38
N GLY A 318 -4.16 -6.16 -25.62
CA GLY A 318 -3.25 -7.28 -25.36
C GLY A 318 -2.89 -7.44 -23.88
N MET A 319 -3.78 -6.99 -23.00
CA MET A 319 -3.69 -7.10 -21.53
C MET A 319 -4.28 -8.41 -20.99
N LEU A 320 -4.87 -9.25 -21.85
CA LEU A 320 -5.14 -10.67 -21.60
C LEU A 320 -3.86 -11.53 -21.66
N LYS A 321 -2.71 -10.98 -21.24
CA LYS A 321 -1.53 -11.79 -20.95
C LYS A 321 -1.79 -12.53 -19.62
N ASP A 322 -1.25 -13.75 -19.51
CA ASP A 322 -1.26 -14.52 -18.26
C ASP A 322 -0.92 -13.63 -17.04
N GLU A 323 -1.63 -13.85 -15.93
CA GLU A 323 -1.43 -13.14 -14.66
C GLU A 323 -1.65 -11.60 -14.72
N SER A 324 -2.59 -11.09 -15.53
CA SER A 324 -2.90 -9.65 -15.59
C SER A 324 -3.73 -9.14 -14.41
N ILE A 325 -4.59 -9.99 -13.85
CA ILE A 325 -5.50 -9.66 -12.75
C ILE A 325 -5.23 -10.58 -11.55
N CYS A 326 -5.16 -9.97 -10.37
CA CYS A 326 -5.01 -10.68 -9.09
C CYS A 326 -6.14 -10.29 -8.15
N VAL A 327 -6.79 -11.27 -7.52
CA VAL A 327 -7.81 -11.00 -6.49
C VAL A 327 -7.20 -11.16 -5.10
N VAL A 328 -7.26 -10.11 -4.29
CA VAL A 328 -6.79 -10.12 -2.92
C VAL A 328 -7.97 -10.09 -1.97
N VAL A 329 -8.06 -11.11 -1.11
CA VAL A 329 -9.13 -11.24 -0.12
C VAL A 329 -8.63 -10.74 1.23
N THR A 330 -9.03 -9.54 1.65
CA THR A 330 -8.56 -8.91 2.90
C THR A 330 -9.37 -9.35 4.12
N LYS A 331 -8.88 -9.02 5.32
CA LYS A 331 -9.58 -9.21 6.60
C LYS A 331 -9.90 -10.68 6.91
N ILE A 332 -9.00 -11.59 6.55
CA ILE A 332 -9.14 -13.02 6.86
C ILE A 332 -9.11 -13.29 8.38
N ASP A 333 -8.56 -12.36 9.15
CA ASP A 333 -8.53 -12.34 10.61
C ASP A 333 -9.90 -12.07 11.27
N SER A 334 -10.83 -11.47 10.54
CA SER A 334 -12.17 -11.14 11.04
C SER A 334 -13.10 -12.34 10.94
N MET A 335 -12.94 -13.29 11.87
CA MET A 335 -13.79 -14.47 12.00
C MET A 335 -14.09 -14.82 13.44
N ASN A 336 -15.27 -15.38 13.66
CA ASN A 336 -15.62 -16.01 14.92
C ASN A 336 -15.33 -17.52 14.80
N CYS A 337 -14.70 -18.10 15.81
CA CYS A 337 -14.38 -19.53 15.87
C CYS A 337 -15.32 -20.30 16.80
N ASP A 338 -16.30 -19.65 17.43
CA ASP A 338 -17.26 -20.31 18.33
C ASP A 338 -18.08 -21.39 17.60
N THR A 339 -18.33 -21.23 16.30
CA THR A 339 -19.08 -22.17 15.44
C THR A 339 -18.17 -23.03 14.57
N ALA A 340 -16.85 -23.07 14.84
CA ALA A 340 -15.84 -23.69 13.99
C ALA A 340 -16.13 -25.17 13.67
N GLU A 341 -16.59 -25.95 14.65
CA GLU A 341 -16.95 -27.36 14.48
C GLU A 341 -18.06 -27.58 13.44
N THR A 342 -19.01 -26.64 13.33
CA THR A 342 -20.13 -26.75 12.39
C THR A 342 -19.77 -26.20 11.02
N GLU A 343 -18.98 -25.12 10.97
CA GLU A 343 -18.58 -24.46 9.73
C GLU A 343 -17.47 -25.23 9.00
N PHE A 344 -16.55 -25.85 9.74
CA PHE A 344 -15.37 -26.54 9.22
C PHE A 344 -15.15 -27.87 9.99
N PRO A 345 -15.95 -28.91 9.74
CA PRO A 345 -15.90 -30.17 10.49
C PRO A 345 -14.71 -31.05 10.04
N THR A 346 -13.49 -30.56 10.21
CA THR A 346 -12.26 -31.33 10.00
C THR A 346 -11.83 -31.97 11.32
N HIS A 347 -11.16 -33.12 11.25
CA HIS A 347 -10.66 -33.84 12.43
C HIS A 347 -9.85 -32.92 13.36
N ASP A 348 -8.91 -32.17 12.79
CA ASP A 348 -8.01 -31.29 13.55
C ASP A 348 -8.77 -30.14 14.24
N ILE A 349 -9.81 -29.59 13.60
CA ILE A 349 -10.61 -28.51 14.21
C ILE A 349 -11.44 -29.04 15.37
N VAL A 350 -12.12 -30.19 15.18
CA VAL A 350 -12.93 -30.82 16.23
C VAL A 350 -12.06 -31.19 17.43
N GLU A 351 -10.89 -31.80 17.20
CA GLU A 351 -9.94 -32.13 18.27
C GLU A 351 -9.51 -30.89 19.07
N LYS A 352 -9.21 -29.77 18.41
CA LYS A 352 -8.82 -28.53 19.10
C LYS A 352 -9.98 -27.89 19.85
N VAL A 353 -11.22 -27.99 19.36
CA VAL A 353 -12.42 -27.54 20.06
C VAL A 353 -12.64 -28.35 21.33
N ASP A 354 -12.54 -29.68 21.25
CA ASP A 354 -12.68 -30.57 22.41
C ASP A 354 -11.61 -30.26 23.48
N VAL A 355 -10.34 -30.13 23.08
CA VAL A 355 -9.24 -29.77 24.00
C VAL A 355 -9.45 -28.39 24.62
N LEU A 356 -9.95 -27.42 23.85
CA LEU A 356 -10.22 -26.08 24.36
C LEU A 356 -11.34 -26.12 25.41
N ALA A 357 -12.40 -26.89 25.18
CA ALA A 357 -13.50 -27.06 26.12
C ALA A 357 -13.02 -27.70 27.44
N GLU A 358 -12.17 -28.73 27.38
CA GLU A 358 -11.58 -29.35 28.57
C GLU A 358 -10.76 -28.35 29.41
N ILE A 359 -9.99 -27.47 28.76
CA ILE A 359 -9.20 -26.43 29.45
C ILE A 359 -10.12 -25.36 30.07
N GLU A 360 -11.16 -24.94 29.35
CA GLU A 360 -12.13 -23.96 29.84
C GLU A 360 -12.92 -24.48 31.04
N ASP A 361 -13.33 -25.74 31.01
CA ASP A 361 -13.98 -26.42 32.14
C ASP A 361 -13.02 -26.48 33.35
N ALA A 362 -11.76 -26.86 33.14
CA ALA A 362 -10.76 -26.89 34.21
C ALA A 362 -10.49 -25.51 34.83
N LEU A 363 -10.48 -24.44 34.01
CA LEU A 363 -10.37 -23.05 34.50
C LEU A 363 -11.59 -22.65 35.32
N ALA A 364 -12.79 -22.96 34.84
CA ALA A 364 -14.04 -22.65 35.54
C ALA A 364 -14.14 -23.37 36.89
N GLU A 365 -13.74 -24.65 36.95
CA GLU A 365 -13.64 -25.40 38.20
C GLU A 365 -12.67 -24.72 39.19
N MET A 366 -11.50 -24.28 38.73
CA MET A 366 -10.52 -23.62 39.60
C MET A 366 -10.99 -22.27 40.15
N GLU A 367 -11.72 -21.49 39.36
CA GLU A 367 -12.31 -20.21 39.80
C GLU A 367 -13.40 -20.42 40.87
N GLN A 368 -14.26 -21.44 40.71
CA GLN A 368 -15.31 -21.77 41.68
C GLN A 368 -14.74 -22.21 43.03
N HIS A 369 -13.66 -23.01 43.03
CA HIS A 369 -12.96 -23.44 44.25
C HIS A 369 -12.15 -22.32 44.92
N GLY A 370 -11.88 -21.20 44.23
CA GLY A 370 -11.24 -20.00 44.79
C GLY A 370 -12.18 -19.14 45.63
N ASN A 371 -13.45 -19.02 45.22
CA ASN A 371 -14.45 -18.22 45.93
C ASN A 371 -15.00 -18.88 47.21
N MET A 372 -14.94 -20.21 47.34
CA MET A 372 -15.42 -20.91 48.55
C MET A 372 -14.50 -20.78 49.77
N VAL A 373 -13.26 -20.30 49.62
CA VAL A 373 -12.27 -20.24 50.73
C VAL A 373 -12.26 -18.86 51.43
N GLN A 374 -12.96 -17.85 50.91
CA GLN A 374 -12.96 -16.50 51.49
C GLN A 374 -14.14 -16.20 52.44
N ASP A 375 -15.13 -17.08 52.58
CA ASP A 375 -16.38 -16.77 53.31
C ASP A 375 -16.41 -17.22 54.79
N ASP A 376 -15.37 -17.91 55.30
CA ASP A 376 -15.31 -18.40 56.69
C ASP A 376 -14.54 -17.43 57.63
N GLY A 377 -14.90 -16.14 57.61
CA GLY A 377 -14.09 -15.12 58.30
C GLY A 377 -14.79 -13.86 58.80
N GLU A 378 -16.11 -13.84 59.00
CA GLU A 378 -16.77 -12.75 59.74
C GLU A 378 -17.49 -13.26 60.97
N ASP A 379 -16.76 -13.29 62.09
CA ASP A 379 -17.39 -13.20 63.39
C ASP A 379 -16.53 -12.36 64.35
N SER A 380 -17.21 -11.43 65.05
CA SER A 380 -16.74 -10.67 66.23
C SER A 380 -15.83 -9.43 66.05
N LYS A 381 -16.45 -8.22 65.99
CA LYS A 381 -16.66 -7.32 67.17
C LYS A 381 -16.91 -5.85 66.78
N ASN A 382 -18.13 -5.39 67.06
CA ASN A 382 -18.44 -4.00 67.40
C ASN A 382 -18.04 -3.74 68.87
N VAL A 383 -17.22 -2.70 69.15
CA VAL A 383 -17.34 -1.74 70.29
C VAL A 383 -16.36 -0.57 70.01
N PRO A 384 -16.70 0.69 70.39
CA PRO A 384 -16.20 1.89 69.72
C PRO A 384 -15.25 2.78 70.58
N LEU A 385 -14.85 3.91 69.97
CA LEU A 385 -14.31 5.18 70.51
C LEU A 385 -12.80 5.49 70.40
N ALA A 386 -12.58 6.54 69.59
CA ALA A 386 -11.94 7.82 69.93
C ALA A 386 -10.41 7.93 70.10
N GLY A 387 -9.82 8.74 69.21
CA GLY A 387 -8.93 9.83 69.66
C GLY A 387 -7.57 9.95 68.96
N ARG A 388 -7.34 11.18 68.44
CA ARG A 388 -6.06 11.88 68.21
C ARG A 388 -5.27 11.68 66.91
N LYS A 389 -5.40 12.73 66.08
CA LYS A 389 -4.36 13.66 65.57
C LYS A 389 -3.03 13.12 64.99
N ARG A 390 -2.85 13.45 63.69
CA ARG A 390 -1.66 13.99 62.99
C ARG A 390 -0.35 13.18 63.03
N ALA A 391 0.17 12.80 61.86
CA ALA A 391 1.26 13.50 61.16
C ALA A 391 1.75 12.72 59.93
N ASN A 392 2.17 13.46 58.90
CA ASN A 392 2.90 12.98 57.73
C ASN A 392 4.30 12.47 58.11
N ALA A 393 4.82 11.47 57.39
CA ALA A 393 6.23 11.40 56.99
C ALA A 393 6.44 10.33 55.90
N ASP A 394 6.99 10.78 54.78
CA ASP A 394 7.71 9.96 53.80
C ASP A 394 8.90 9.25 54.48
N GLN A 395 9.16 7.99 54.11
CA GLN A 395 10.37 7.61 53.38
C GLN A 395 10.57 6.10 53.38
N ALA A 396 10.87 5.61 52.18
CA ALA A 396 11.55 4.36 51.96
C ALA A 396 12.85 4.28 52.78
N THR A 397 13.09 3.16 53.47
CA THR A 397 14.34 2.39 53.36
C THR A 397 14.31 1.10 54.19
N CYS A 398 14.77 0.03 53.52
CA CYS A 398 15.57 -1.07 54.06
C CYS A 398 14.94 -2.13 54.98
N ARG A 399 14.69 -3.28 54.33
CA ARG A 399 15.27 -4.61 54.61
C ARG A 399 14.98 -5.28 55.96
N ALA A 400 14.38 -6.47 55.81
CA ALA A 400 14.82 -7.70 56.46
C ALA A 400 14.70 -7.77 57.99
N ALA A 401 13.48 -7.94 58.48
CA ALA A 401 13.21 -8.63 59.75
C ALA A 401 11.75 -9.08 59.86
N LYS A 402 11.30 -10.00 58.99
CA LYS A 402 10.13 -10.85 59.30
C LYS A 402 10.09 -12.16 58.51
N LYS A 403 11.25 -12.79 58.32
CA LYS A 403 11.35 -14.24 58.07
C LYS A 403 11.60 -14.90 59.41
N GLN A 404 10.52 -15.25 60.12
CA GLN A 404 10.41 -16.33 61.12
C GLN A 404 9.12 -16.14 61.93
N ARG A 405 8.00 -16.47 61.29
CA ARG A 405 6.82 -17.04 61.93
C ARG A 405 6.14 -17.87 60.85
N LEU A 406 6.68 -19.08 60.66
CA LEU A 406 6.04 -20.12 59.87
C LEU A 406 4.95 -20.75 60.74
N GLY A 407 3.74 -20.70 60.22
CA GLY A 407 2.57 -21.42 60.70
C GLY A 407 1.57 -21.50 59.55
N SER A 408 1.85 -22.39 58.60
CA SER A 408 0.93 -23.07 57.66
C SER A 408 -0.16 -22.20 56.97
N GLY A 409 0.05 -21.85 55.70
CA GLY A 409 -1.04 -21.26 54.88
C GLY A 409 -0.69 -20.63 53.52
N ASN A 410 0.59 -20.51 53.15
CA ASN A 410 1.00 -19.67 52.00
C ASN A 410 1.69 -20.42 50.84
N THR A 411 1.69 -21.76 50.84
CA THR A 411 2.28 -22.56 49.74
C THR A 411 1.25 -22.93 48.67
N ASP A 412 -0.01 -23.14 49.05
CA ASP A 412 -1.05 -23.61 48.13
C ASP A 412 -1.61 -22.49 47.24
N THR A 413 -1.55 -21.23 47.68
CA THR A 413 -2.03 -20.07 46.92
C THR A 413 -1.11 -19.73 45.74
N ASN A 414 0.21 -19.80 45.92
CA ASN A 414 1.17 -19.61 44.83
C ASN A 414 1.08 -20.72 43.78
N GLY A 415 0.98 -21.98 44.20
CA GLY A 415 0.84 -23.11 43.25
C GLY A 415 -0.48 -23.10 42.49
N LYS A 416 -1.56 -22.62 43.10
CA LYS A 416 -2.85 -22.42 42.40
C LYS A 416 -2.75 -21.30 41.35
N GLN A 417 -2.13 -20.16 41.68
CA GLN A 417 -1.96 -19.07 40.72
C GLN A 417 -1.07 -19.50 39.54
N GLU A 418 0.06 -20.16 39.82
CA GLU A 418 0.96 -20.67 38.78
C GLU A 418 0.24 -21.66 37.83
N ARG A 419 -0.61 -22.54 38.38
CA ARG A 419 -1.41 -23.47 37.60
C ARG A 419 -2.53 -22.79 36.80
N MET A 420 -3.15 -21.74 37.32
CA MET A 420 -4.11 -20.94 36.56
C MET A 420 -3.43 -20.20 35.40
N ASP A 421 -2.26 -19.61 35.64
CA ASP A 421 -1.49 -18.91 34.60
C ASP A 421 -1.06 -19.91 33.50
N GLU A 422 -0.69 -21.14 33.86
CA GLU A 422 -0.35 -22.21 32.92
C GLU A 422 -1.56 -22.65 32.07
N LEU A 423 -2.73 -22.87 32.70
CA LEU A 423 -3.95 -23.21 31.97
C LEU A 423 -4.44 -22.06 31.07
N GLN A 424 -4.32 -20.81 31.50
CA GLN A 424 -4.63 -19.64 30.68
C GLN A 424 -3.70 -19.55 29.46
N TYR A 425 -2.40 -19.81 29.65
CA TYR A 425 -1.44 -19.87 28.55
C TYR A 425 -1.77 -20.99 27.56
N GLN A 426 -2.11 -22.18 28.05
CA GLN A 426 -2.52 -23.31 27.21
C GLN A 426 -3.82 -22.99 26.45
N ARG A 427 -4.81 -22.40 27.10
CA ARG A 427 -6.06 -21.94 26.45
C ARG A 427 -5.77 -20.98 25.32
N ASP A 428 -4.98 -19.94 25.57
CA ASP A 428 -4.67 -18.90 24.56
C ASP A 428 -3.89 -19.49 23.38
N PHE A 429 -2.98 -20.43 23.67
CA PHE A 429 -2.23 -21.14 22.64
C PHE A 429 -3.14 -22.00 21.75
N ILE A 430 -3.98 -22.86 22.35
CA ILE A 430 -4.91 -23.74 21.62
C ILE A 430 -5.94 -22.92 20.85
N ARG A 431 -6.46 -21.83 21.44
CA ARG A 431 -7.39 -20.90 20.79
C ARG A 431 -6.76 -20.28 19.54
N SER A 432 -5.51 -19.85 19.64
CA SER A 432 -4.77 -19.30 18.50
C SER A 432 -4.53 -20.35 17.40
N GLU A 433 -4.22 -21.59 17.79
CA GLU A 433 -4.05 -22.70 16.84
C GLU A 433 -5.37 -23.07 16.13
N LEU A 434 -6.47 -23.17 16.88
CA LEU A 434 -7.82 -23.36 16.35
C LEU A 434 -8.17 -22.27 15.34
N LYS A 435 -7.95 -21.01 15.71
CA LYS A 435 -8.21 -19.86 14.84
C LYS A 435 -7.39 -19.94 13.54
N TYR A 436 -6.11 -20.32 13.63
CA TYR A 436 -5.28 -20.53 12.45
C TYR A 436 -5.86 -21.61 11.52
N LEU A 437 -6.28 -22.76 12.06
CA LEU A 437 -6.91 -23.83 11.26
C LEU A 437 -8.19 -23.36 10.58
N CYS A 438 -9.06 -22.64 11.29
CA CYS A 438 -10.27 -22.07 10.72
C CYS A 438 -9.96 -21.08 9.59
N ILE A 439 -8.94 -20.21 9.76
CA ILE A 439 -8.48 -19.30 8.71
C ILE A 439 -8.05 -20.08 7.46
N GLN A 440 -7.30 -21.17 7.63
CA GLN A 440 -6.83 -21.99 6.50
C GLN A 440 -7.98 -22.63 5.73
N GLU A 441 -8.93 -23.25 6.42
CA GLU A 441 -10.10 -23.88 5.77
C GLU A 441 -10.98 -22.84 5.06
N ARG A 442 -11.24 -21.71 5.72
CA ARG A 442 -11.97 -20.61 5.10
C ARG A 442 -11.25 -20.08 3.86
N ASN A 443 -9.93 -19.93 3.90
CA ASN A 443 -9.14 -19.45 2.78
C ASN A 443 -9.18 -20.43 1.59
N LYS A 444 -9.16 -21.75 1.84
CA LYS A 444 -9.33 -22.77 0.79
C LYS A 444 -10.70 -22.64 0.13
N GLU A 445 -11.75 -22.51 0.93
CA GLU A 445 -13.12 -22.39 0.43
C GLU A 445 -13.36 -21.10 -0.34
N LEU A 446 -12.82 -19.96 0.14
CA LEU A 446 -12.89 -18.68 -0.57
C LEU A 446 -12.16 -18.72 -1.91
N LYS A 447 -10.95 -19.32 -1.96
CA LYS A 447 -10.22 -19.53 -3.22
C LYS A 447 -11.05 -20.36 -4.20
N ARG A 448 -11.71 -21.43 -3.73
CA ARG A 448 -12.58 -22.28 -4.55
C ARG A 448 -13.78 -21.51 -5.09
N LYS A 449 -14.55 -20.85 -4.21
CA LYS A 449 -15.75 -20.07 -4.57
C LYS A 449 -15.45 -18.93 -5.55
N ILE A 450 -14.38 -18.18 -5.32
CA ILE A 450 -13.98 -17.07 -6.19
C ILE A 450 -13.57 -17.61 -7.56
N LYS A 451 -12.78 -18.70 -7.59
CA LYS A 451 -12.46 -19.37 -8.84
C LYS A 451 -13.73 -19.80 -9.54
N GLU A 452 -14.66 -20.50 -8.89
CA GLU A 452 -15.93 -20.91 -9.51
C GLU A 452 -16.75 -19.73 -10.02
N THR A 453 -16.85 -18.63 -9.26
CA THR A 453 -17.60 -17.43 -9.66
C THR A 453 -16.99 -16.74 -10.88
N LEU A 454 -15.66 -16.71 -10.96
CA LEU A 454 -14.92 -16.15 -12.10
C LEU A 454 -14.87 -17.15 -13.28
N LEU A 455 -15.02 -18.45 -12.98
CA LEU A 455 -15.03 -19.54 -13.95
C LEU A 455 -16.44 -19.88 -14.49
N ASP A 456 -17.51 -19.29 -13.95
CA ASP A 456 -18.90 -19.62 -14.31
C ASP A 456 -19.28 -19.11 -15.72
N PRO A 457 -19.57 -20.02 -16.69
CA PRO A 457 -19.94 -19.66 -18.05
C PRO A 457 -21.27 -18.92 -18.19
N SER A 458 -22.19 -19.06 -17.23
CA SER A 458 -23.57 -18.56 -17.35
C SER A 458 -23.70 -17.05 -17.13
N LYS A 459 -22.65 -16.41 -16.59
CA LYS A 459 -22.51 -14.95 -16.49
C LYS A 459 -21.61 -14.36 -17.59
N ARG A 460 -21.16 -15.18 -18.55
CA ARG A 460 -20.25 -14.78 -19.64
C ARG A 460 -21.06 -14.49 -20.89
N ILE A 461 -21.19 -13.21 -21.24
CA ILE A 461 -21.47 -12.85 -22.62
C ILE A 461 -20.10 -12.76 -23.31
N ASN A 462 -19.78 -13.75 -24.16
CA ASN A 462 -18.64 -13.77 -25.09
C ASN A 462 -17.25 -13.39 -24.52
N VAL A 463 -16.63 -14.27 -23.72
CA VAL A 463 -15.21 -14.13 -23.33
C VAL A 463 -14.43 -15.39 -23.78
N ALA A 464 -13.31 -15.20 -24.47
CA ALA A 464 -12.46 -16.28 -25.00
C ALA A 464 -11.80 -17.12 -23.88
N GLU A 465 -11.53 -18.41 -24.13
CA GLU A 465 -10.93 -19.35 -23.16
C GLU A 465 -9.58 -18.88 -22.59
N GLU A 466 -8.83 -18.04 -23.31
CA GLU A 466 -7.55 -17.48 -22.86
C GLU A 466 -7.70 -16.51 -21.66
N SER A 467 -8.85 -15.84 -21.53
CA SER A 467 -9.13 -14.94 -20.38
C SER A 467 -9.30 -15.67 -19.04
N VAL A 468 -9.59 -16.97 -19.10
CA VAL A 468 -9.90 -17.83 -17.96
C VAL A 468 -8.64 -18.21 -17.16
N VAL A 469 -7.48 -18.21 -17.83
CA VAL A 469 -6.17 -18.52 -17.23
C VAL A 469 -5.61 -17.33 -16.43
N ALA A 470 -5.93 -16.10 -16.85
CA ALA A 470 -5.40 -14.86 -16.28
C ALA A 470 -5.84 -14.57 -14.83
N VAL A 471 -6.96 -15.15 -14.37
CA VAL A 471 -7.59 -14.89 -13.06
C VAL A 471 -7.23 -15.95 -12.00
N SER A 472 -6.27 -16.85 -12.28
CA SER A 472 -5.91 -17.98 -11.41
C SER A 472 -5.35 -17.59 -10.01
N SER A 473 -5.01 -16.32 -9.82
CA SER A 473 -4.25 -15.80 -8.67
C SER A 473 -5.14 -15.13 -7.62
N VAL A 474 -5.63 -15.93 -6.65
CA VAL A 474 -6.41 -15.45 -5.49
C VAL A 474 -5.55 -15.54 -4.22
N TYR A 475 -5.34 -14.41 -3.54
CA TYR A 475 -4.51 -14.31 -2.33
C TYR A 475 -5.32 -13.77 -1.13
N PRO A 476 -5.76 -14.64 -0.21
CA PRO A 476 -6.29 -14.22 1.08
C PRO A 476 -5.19 -13.67 1.97
N VAL A 477 -5.41 -12.49 2.57
CA VAL A 477 -4.41 -11.76 3.33
C VAL A 477 -4.95 -11.10 4.59
N SER A 478 -4.11 -11.04 5.63
CA SER A 478 -4.31 -10.15 6.79
C SER A 478 -3.19 -9.12 6.87
N SER A 479 -3.52 -7.87 6.54
CA SER A 479 -2.55 -6.78 6.57
C SER A 479 -2.17 -6.35 7.98
N GLU A 480 -3.10 -6.38 8.94
CA GLU A 480 -2.81 -5.97 10.32
C GLU A 480 -1.93 -7.01 11.01
N ALA A 481 -2.28 -8.30 10.92
CA ALA A 481 -1.47 -9.39 11.48
C ALA A 481 -0.05 -9.38 10.91
N PHE A 482 0.11 -9.16 9.60
CA PHE A 482 1.44 -9.04 8.98
C PHE A 482 2.26 -7.87 9.56
N MET A 483 1.65 -6.70 9.74
CA MET A 483 2.36 -5.53 10.26
C MET A 483 2.70 -5.64 11.75
N GLU A 484 1.94 -6.44 12.51
CA GLU A 484 2.17 -6.66 13.93
C GLU A 484 3.18 -7.80 14.19
N LEU A 485 3.20 -8.84 13.34
CA LEU A 485 4.22 -9.92 13.38
C LEU A 485 5.62 -9.43 13.04
N GLN A 486 5.75 -8.26 12.42
CA GLN A 486 7.05 -7.60 12.25
C GLN A 486 7.62 -7.07 13.58
N LYS A 487 6.78 -6.92 14.61
CA LYS A 487 7.14 -6.33 15.91
C LYS A 487 7.06 -7.34 17.05
N THR A 488 6.23 -8.36 16.89
CA THR A 488 5.93 -9.37 17.90
C THR A 488 6.22 -10.76 17.32
N PRO A 489 6.62 -11.74 18.16
CA PRO A 489 6.99 -13.07 17.67
C PRO A 489 5.81 -13.91 17.18
N SER A 490 4.60 -13.68 17.72
CA SER A 490 3.39 -14.45 17.39
C SER A 490 2.15 -13.60 17.64
N ILE A 491 1.08 -13.85 16.87
CA ILE A 491 -0.23 -13.21 17.02
C ILE A 491 -1.31 -14.28 17.02
N ASP A 492 -2.40 -14.02 17.73
CA ASP A 492 -3.60 -14.85 17.73
C ASP A 492 -4.10 -15.19 16.30
N GLY A 493 -4.09 -16.48 15.97
CA GLY A 493 -4.50 -17.02 14.67
C GLY A 493 -3.41 -17.01 13.59
N PHE A 494 -2.22 -16.47 13.87
CA PHE A 494 -1.13 -16.35 12.91
C PHE A 494 0.22 -16.77 13.52
N PRO A 495 0.67 -18.02 13.31
CA PRO A 495 1.91 -18.53 13.90
C PRO A 495 3.16 -17.82 13.37
N ASP A 496 3.14 -17.36 12.11
CA ASP A 496 4.27 -16.71 11.47
C ASP A 496 3.84 -15.72 10.38
N VAL A 497 4.80 -15.01 9.81
CA VAL A 497 4.56 -14.01 8.76
C VAL A 497 3.96 -14.63 7.48
N ASN A 498 4.27 -15.90 7.18
CA ASN A 498 3.75 -16.60 5.99
C ASN A 498 2.27 -16.93 6.13
N SER A 499 1.79 -17.20 7.35
CA SER A 499 0.37 -17.47 7.63
C SER A 499 -0.57 -16.30 7.28
N THR A 500 -0.02 -15.09 7.12
CA THR A 500 -0.78 -13.88 6.79
C THR A 500 -1.11 -13.73 5.30
N GLY A 501 -0.50 -14.52 4.42
CA GLY A 501 -0.69 -14.47 2.96
C GLY A 501 -0.02 -13.29 2.24
N ILE A 502 0.49 -12.28 2.96
CA ILE A 502 1.21 -11.14 2.35
C ILE A 502 2.52 -11.58 1.64
N PRO A 503 3.33 -12.51 2.20
CA PRO A 503 4.53 -13.01 1.49
C PRO A 503 4.21 -13.66 0.14
N ASP A 504 3.13 -14.44 0.05
CA ASP A 504 2.69 -15.06 -1.21
C ASP A 504 2.32 -14.02 -2.26
N LEU A 505 1.63 -12.94 -1.83
CA LEU A 505 1.31 -11.81 -2.70
C LEU A 505 2.58 -11.06 -3.15
N LYS A 506 3.58 -10.91 -2.28
CA LYS A 506 4.89 -10.34 -2.66
C LYS A 506 5.63 -11.22 -3.66
N ALA A 507 5.56 -12.55 -3.49
CA ALA A 507 6.15 -13.50 -4.43
C ALA A 507 5.44 -13.46 -5.80
N TRP A 508 4.13 -13.27 -5.82
CA TRP A 508 3.38 -13.01 -7.05
C TRP A 508 3.86 -11.73 -7.75
N LEU A 509 3.92 -10.60 -7.03
CA LEU A 509 4.45 -9.32 -7.54
C LEU A 509 5.85 -9.49 -8.13
N TYR A 510 6.72 -10.24 -7.45
CA TYR A 510 8.05 -10.55 -7.95
C TYR A 510 8.00 -11.33 -9.27
N ARG A 511 7.19 -12.40 -9.34
CA ARG A 511 7.07 -13.25 -10.52
C ARG A 511 6.56 -12.50 -11.74
N ILE A 512 5.51 -11.69 -11.59
CA ILE A 512 4.93 -10.92 -12.71
C ILE A 512 5.90 -9.85 -13.25
N SER A 513 6.89 -9.43 -12.46
CA SER A 513 7.92 -8.49 -12.91
C SER A 513 9.01 -9.12 -13.77
N LEU A 514 9.19 -10.44 -13.71
CA LEU A 514 10.31 -11.12 -14.37
C LEU A 514 10.33 -10.94 -15.89
N PRO A 515 9.19 -11.06 -16.62
CA PRO A 515 9.19 -10.87 -18.08
C PRO A 515 9.62 -9.46 -18.49
N TYR A 516 9.10 -8.42 -17.82
CA TYR A 516 9.47 -7.03 -18.04
C TYR A 516 10.96 -6.80 -17.77
N ARG A 517 11.45 -7.29 -16.62
CA ARG A 517 12.87 -7.17 -16.24
C ARG A 517 13.78 -7.84 -17.26
N GLN A 518 13.38 -9.01 -17.76
CA GLN A 518 14.13 -9.72 -18.80
C GLN A 518 14.20 -8.91 -20.09
N GLU A 519 13.06 -8.45 -20.60
CA GLU A 519 12.99 -7.62 -21.82
C GLU A 519 13.83 -6.34 -21.68
N TRP A 520 13.73 -5.67 -20.54
CA TRP A 520 14.51 -4.47 -20.24
C TRP A 520 16.01 -4.74 -20.13
N ALA A 521 16.40 -5.89 -19.61
CA ALA A 521 17.80 -6.29 -19.53
C ALA A 521 18.34 -6.62 -20.93
N ASP A 522 17.59 -7.37 -21.72
CA ASP A 522 17.97 -7.74 -23.09
C ASP A 522 18.13 -6.51 -23.98
N ALA A 523 17.17 -5.58 -23.93
CA ALA A 523 17.23 -4.32 -24.67
C ALA A 523 18.42 -3.45 -24.24
N ASP A 524 18.71 -3.37 -22.93
CA ASP A 524 19.87 -2.61 -22.45
C ASP A 524 21.18 -3.27 -22.82
N ILE A 525 21.32 -4.58 -22.69
CA ILE A 525 22.53 -5.30 -23.07
C ILE A 525 22.81 -5.07 -24.56
N HIS A 526 21.79 -5.15 -25.40
CA HIS A 526 21.92 -4.87 -26.83
C HIS A 526 22.38 -3.42 -27.10
N HIS A 527 21.73 -2.41 -26.50
CA HIS A 527 22.15 -1.01 -26.65
C HIS A 527 23.56 -0.74 -26.10
N ILE A 528 23.91 -1.35 -24.96
CA ILE A 528 25.24 -1.25 -24.36
C ILE A 528 26.29 -1.84 -25.31
N GLN A 529 26.02 -3.00 -25.91
CA GLN A 529 26.90 -3.64 -26.88
C GLN A 529 27.19 -2.71 -28.06
N VAL A 530 26.16 -2.12 -28.66
CA VAL A 530 26.30 -1.16 -29.78
C VAL A 530 27.19 0.03 -29.38
N LEU A 531 27.00 0.58 -28.18
CA LEU A 531 27.83 1.69 -27.67
C LEU A 531 29.29 1.26 -27.42
N ILE A 532 29.51 0.04 -26.94
CA ILE A 532 30.86 -0.49 -26.72
C ILE A 532 31.56 -0.77 -28.05
N ASP A 533 30.88 -1.34 -29.04
CA ASP A 533 31.45 -1.64 -30.35
C ASP A 533 31.85 -0.37 -31.12
N ALA A 534 31.03 0.68 -31.03
CA ALA A 534 31.38 1.99 -31.56
C ALA A 534 32.65 2.55 -30.91
N ALA A 535 32.75 2.45 -29.58
CA ALA A 535 33.92 2.87 -28.83
C ALA A 535 35.18 2.06 -29.20
N ASP A 536 35.05 0.75 -29.35
CA ASP A 536 36.14 -0.15 -29.75
C ASP A 536 36.66 0.19 -31.15
N GLY A 537 35.75 0.45 -32.10
CA GLY A 537 36.09 0.87 -33.46
C GLY A 537 37.03 2.09 -33.50
N TRP A 538 36.82 3.07 -32.62
CA TRP A 538 37.70 4.24 -32.51
C TRP A 538 39.09 3.92 -31.97
N THR A 539 39.20 2.94 -31.06
CA THR A 539 40.50 2.52 -30.52
C THR A 539 41.33 1.73 -31.52
N GLN A 540 40.67 0.97 -32.40
CA GLN A 540 41.33 0.14 -33.42
C GLN A 540 41.79 0.96 -34.64
N ALA A 541 41.14 2.09 -34.92
CA ALA A 541 41.47 2.97 -36.05
C ALA A 541 42.85 3.69 -35.95
N ASN A 542 43.68 3.42 -34.93
CA ASN A 542 45.00 4.02 -34.74
C ASN A 542 45.00 5.55 -34.84
N VAL A 543 44.00 6.19 -34.25
CA VAL A 543 44.01 7.62 -34.00
C VAL A 543 45.15 7.90 -33.00
N THR A 544 46.22 8.53 -33.46
CA THR A 544 47.52 8.62 -32.78
C THR A 544 47.51 9.31 -31.42
N ASP A 545 46.42 9.99 -31.05
CA ASP A 545 46.29 10.79 -29.83
C ASP A 545 45.14 10.35 -28.90
N LEU A 546 44.48 9.22 -29.17
CA LEU A 546 43.54 8.64 -28.22
C LEU A 546 44.28 7.91 -27.09
N PRO A 547 43.95 8.14 -25.80
CA PRO A 547 44.43 7.29 -24.72
C PRO A 547 44.02 5.85 -25.03
N ARG A 548 45.01 4.97 -25.21
CA ARG A 548 44.74 3.55 -25.37
C ARG A 548 44.08 3.05 -24.09
N LEU A 549 42.78 2.75 -24.16
CA LEU A 549 42.11 1.91 -23.16
C LEU A 549 42.98 0.68 -22.93
N SER A 550 43.19 0.28 -21.68
CA SER A 550 44.10 -0.83 -21.42
C SER A 550 43.56 -2.07 -22.15
N LYS A 551 44.40 -2.67 -23.02
CA LYS A 551 44.00 -3.85 -23.80
C LYS A 551 43.48 -4.98 -22.89
N SER A 552 43.95 -5.05 -21.64
CA SER A 552 43.49 -6.00 -20.64
C SER A 552 42.04 -5.76 -20.21
N GLU A 553 41.60 -4.50 -20.09
CA GLU A 553 40.23 -4.18 -19.68
C GLU A 553 39.27 -4.49 -20.83
N VAL A 554 39.46 -3.89 -22.02
CA VAL A 554 38.60 -4.10 -23.20
C VAL A 554 38.49 -5.58 -23.60
N VAL A 555 39.61 -6.33 -23.59
CA VAL A 555 39.59 -7.77 -23.90
C VAL A 555 38.89 -8.58 -22.80
N SER A 556 39.05 -8.23 -21.51
CA SER A 556 38.30 -8.92 -20.45
C SER A 556 36.78 -8.66 -20.55
N LEU A 557 36.40 -7.51 -21.12
CA LEU A 557 35.02 -7.07 -21.32
C LEU A 557 34.35 -7.79 -22.48
N GLN A 558 34.96 -7.77 -23.66
CA GLN A 558 34.48 -8.51 -24.83
C GLN A 558 34.43 -10.01 -24.55
N VAL A 559 35.46 -10.59 -23.91
CA VAL A 559 35.46 -12.03 -23.58
C VAL A 559 34.32 -12.43 -22.63
N ARG A 560 33.94 -11.56 -21.68
CA ARG A 560 32.80 -11.81 -20.77
C ARG A 560 31.45 -11.60 -21.45
N LEU A 561 31.29 -10.56 -22.28
CA LEU A 561 30.05 -10.36 -23.04
C LEU A 561 29.85 -11.46 -24.10
N ASP A 562 30.89 -11.81 -24.86
CA ASP A 562 30.86 -12.85 -25.89
C ASP A 562 30.67 -14.26 -25.29
N GLY A 563 31.25 -14.52 -24.12
CA GLY A 563 31.09 -15.77 -23.39
C GLY A 563 29.64 -16.02 -22.98
N LEU A 564 28.93 -14.98 -22.55
CA LEU A 564 27.52 -15.03 -22.16
C LEU A 564 26.58 -15.03 -23.38
N MET A 565 26.93 -14.31 -24.45
CA MET A 565 26.22 -14.38 -25.74
C MET A 565 26.25 -15.80 -26.35
N LYS A 566 27.35 -16.54 -26.15
CA LYS A 566 27.44 -17.97 -26.51
C LYS A 566 26.55 -18.88 -25.67
N GLU A 567 26.34 -18.56 -24.39
CA GLU A 567 25.37 -19.26 -23.53
C GLU A 567 23.91 -18.86 -23.82
N LEU A 568 23.69 -17.70 -24.44
CA LEU A 568 22.39 -17.17 -24.84
C LEU A 568 21.77 -17.86 -26.06
N GLY A 569 22.48 -18.77 -26.74
CA GLY A 569 21.92 -19.50 -27.88
C GLY A 569 21.43 -18.58 -29.01
N THR A 570 22.18 -17.52 -29.31
CA THR A 570 22.06 -16.78 -30.58
C THR A 570 23.19 -17.13 -31.52
#